data_AF-A0ABD0LM43-F1
#
_entry.id   AF-A0ABD0LM43-F1
#
_cell.length_a   1.000
_cell.length_b   1.000
_cell.length_c   1.000
_cell.angle_alpha   90.00
_cell.angle_beta   90.00
_cell.angle_gamma   90.00
#
_symmetry.space_group_name_H-M   'P 1'
#
loop_
_entity.id
_entity.type
_entity.pdbx_description
1 polymer ?
#
loop_
_entity_poly.entity_id
_entity_poly.type
_entity_poly.pdbx_seq_one_letter_code
_entity_poly.pdbx_strand_id
1 'polypeptide(L)'
;MQMLCVQDFVFEFPIFHPLVDPVTGRIDVKRAFPKWRRNVNHLWQVLMYARKIFYKIETKAPLNGEAASLYEQDMEQYRQHVADSVQAAKQRLMQPPTSDDPFALRFSPWSDPVHTEVKQQMLNSKARQSEERSANPRDLGLSWMRPGSTQTFARDDPASA
;
A
#
# COMPACT_ATOMS: atom_id res chain seq x y z
N MET A 1 31.92 16.24 -0.95
CA MET A 1 30.55 16.65 -0.56
C MET A 1 29.64 15.46 -0.83
N GLN A 2 29.42 14.62 0.18
CA GLN A 2 28.66 13.38 0.03
C GLN A 2 27.18 13.75 -0.05
N MET A 3 26.63 13.70 -1.26
CA MET A 3 25.20 13.87 -1.53
C MET A 3 24.49 12.70 -0.84
N LEU A 4 24.08 12.91 0.41
CA LEU A 4 23.35 11.91 1.17
C LEU A 4 22.04 11.65 0.43
N CYS A 5 21.91 10.47 -0.18
CA CYS A 5 20.70 10.00 -0.85
C CYS A 5 19.51 10.21 0.09
N VAL A 6 18.73 11.24 -0.18
CA VAL A 6 17.38 11.34 0.37
C VAL A 6 16.57 10.32 -0.43
N GLN A 7 15.88 9.44 0.29
CA GLN A 7 14.98 8.49 -0.34
C GLN A 7 13.83 9.30 -0.95
N ASP A 8 13.74 9.31 -2.27
CA ASP A 8 12.62 9.91 -3.00
C ASP A 8 11.43 8.94 -2.91
N PHE A 9 10.27 9.46 -2.54
CA PHE A 9 9.00 8.74 -2.60
C PHE A 9 8.09 9.45 -3.60
N VAL A 10 7.66 8.71 -4.62
CA VAL A 10 6.90 9.24 -5.75
C VAL A 10 5.68 8.37 -5.98
N PHE A 11 4.51 8.98 -6.05
CA PHE A 11 3.31 8.29 -6.53
C PHE A 11 3.38 8.15 -8.05
N GLU A 12 3.17 6.94 -8.54
CA GLU A 12 3.01 6.69 -9.98
C GLU A 12 1.70 7.29 -10.51
N PHE A 13 0.67 7.37 -9.67
CA PHE A 13 -0.66 7.83 -10.03
C PHE A 13 -0.87 9.28 -9.60
N PRO A 14 -1.71 10.04 -10.31
CA PRO A 14 -2.07 11.39 -9.88
C PRO A 14 -2.80 11.32 -8.53
N ILE A 15 -2.27 12.03 -7.54
CA ILE A 15 -2.86 12.14 -6.20
C ILE A 15 -3.19 13.60 -5.94
N PHE A 16 -4.45 13.89 -5.65
CA PHE A 16 -4.87 15.22 -5.23
C PHE A 16 -4.70 15.37 -3.71
N HIS A 17 -3.59 15.97 -3.28
CA HIS A 17 -3.27 16.12 -1.87
C HIS A 17 -2.33 17.32 -1.61
N PRO A 18 -2.50 18.12 -0.53
CA PRO A 18 -1.68 19.31 -0.26
C PRO A 18 -0.17 19.05 -0.20
N LEU A 19 0.23 17.89 0.32
CA LEU A 19 1.64 17.49 0.49
C LEU A 19 2.20 16.62 -0.65
N VAL A 20 1.50 16.50 -1.77
CA VAL A 20 1.98 15.79 -2.95
C VAL A 20 2.15 16.80 -4.09
N ASP A 21 3.31 16.79 -4.72
CA ASP A 21 3.56 17.63 -5.89
C ASP A 21 2.64 17.17 -7.05
N PRO A 22 1.80 18.06 -7.62
CA PRO A 22 0.77 17.67 -8.57
C PRO A 22 1.33 17.26 -9.94
N VAL A 23 2.57 17.64 -10.26
CA VAL A 23 3.20 17.34 -11.57
C VAL A 23 4.03 16.07 -11.49
N THR A 24 4.81 15.93 -10.43
CA THR A 24 5.81 14.86 -10.28
C THR A 24 5.32 13.71 -9.40
N GLY A 25 4.26 13.89 -8.61
CA GLY A 25 3.78 12.90 -7.64
C GLY A 25 4.69 12.74 -6.41
N ARG A 26 5.70 13.60 -6.25
CA ARG A 26 6.69 13.53 -5.16
C ARG A 26 6.08 13.96 -3.82
N ILE A 27 6.48 13.29 -2.74
CA ILE A 27 6.25 13.74 -1.37
C ILE A 27 7.54 14.34 -0.81
N ASP A 28 7.43 15.41 -0.03
CA ASP A 28 8.55 15.98 0.72
C ASP A 28 8.90 15.15 1.97
N VAL A 29 9.65 14.06 1.76
CA VAL A 29 10.13 13.16 2.83
C VAL A 29 11.02 13.89 3.84
N LYS A 30 11.66 15.02 3.48
CA LYS A 30 12.54 15.77 4.37
C LYS A 30 11.79 16.41 5.55
N ARG A 31 10.47 16.60 5.44
CA ARG A 31 9.63 17.06 6.56
C ARG A 31 9.66 16.11 7.75
N ALA A 32 9.59 14.81 7.46
CA ALA A 32 9.64 13.78 8.49
C ALA A 32 11.08 13.34 8.78
N PHE A 33 11.98 13.42 7.79
CA PHE A 33 13.35 12.97 7.90
C PHE A 33 14.35 14.04 7.39
N PRO A 34 14.55 15.15 8.13
CA PRO A 34 15.43 16.24 7.68
C PRO A 34 16.87 15.77 7.43
N LYS A 35 17.33 14.76 8.18
CA LYS A 35 18.62 14.09 7.98
C LYS A 35 18.43 12.59 7.95
N TRP A 36 18.81 11.96 6.84
CA TRP A 36 18.79 10.51 6.73
C TRP A 36 19.91 9.87 7.55
N ARG A 37 19.56 8.97 8.47
CA ARG A 37 20.51 8.21 9.30
C ARG A 37 20.36 6.72 8.97
N ARG A 38 21.32 6.16 8.23
CA ARG A 38 21.27 4.76 7.73
C ARG A 38 21.00 3.67 8.79
N ASN A 39 21.36 3.92 10.05
CA ASN A 39 21.20 2.95 11.16
C ASN A 39 19.95 3.23 12.02
N VAL A 40 19.14 4.22 11.67
CA VAL A 40 17.96 4.66 12.44
C VAL A 40 16.73 4.74 11.54
N ASN A 41 16.93 5.26 10.33
CA ASN A 41 15.87 5.49 9.37
C ASN A 41 15.77 4.31 8.42
N HIS A 42 14.54 3.85 8.21
CA HIS A 42 14.25 2.69 7.37
C HIS A 42 13.14 3.01 6.37
N LEU A 43 13.13 2.30 5.24
CA LEU A 43 12.14 2.52 4.17
C LEU A 43 10.70 2.37 4.68
N TRP A 44 10.44 1.43 5.58
CA TRP A 44 9.09 1.25 6.16
C TRP A 44 8.60 2.49 6.91
N GLN A 45 9.49 3.31 7.49
CA GLN A 45 9.10 4.57 8.14
C GLN A 45 8.69 5.62 7.12
N VAL A 46 9.31 5.63 5.93
CA VAL A 46 8.87 6.46 4.80
C VAL A 46 7.48 6.02 4.33
N LEU A 47 7.22 4.72 4.26
CA LEU A 47 5.87 4.19 3.96
C LEU A 47 4.84 4.59 5.03
N MET A 48 5.21 4.51 6.31
CA MET A 48 4.35 4.97 7.41
C MET A 48 4.09 6.47 7.35
N TYR A 49 5.09 7.27 6.95
CA TYR A 49 4.91 8.70 6.73
C TYR A 49 3.98 8.99 5.55
N ALA A 50 4.20 8.33 4.40
CA ALA A 50 3.32 8.45 3.23
C ALA A 50 1.89 8.02 3.57
N ARG A 51 1.69 7.03 4.44
CA ARG A 51 0.36 6.69 4.96
C ARG A 51 -0.20 7.79 5.85
N LYS A 52 0.61 8.33 6.77
CA LYS A 52 0.20 9.33 7.77
C LYS A 52 -0.39 10.60 7.15
N ILE A 53 0.15 11.08 6.02
CA ILE A 53 -0.31 12.34 5.42
C ILE A 53 -1.79 12.27 5.00
N PHE A 54 -2.31 11.09 4.64
CA PHE A 54 -3.72 10.91 4.30
C PHE A 54 -4.65 10.84 5.50
N TYR A 55 -4.15 10.47 6.68
CA TYR A 55 -4.94 10.47 7.93
C TYR A 55 -4.97 11.84 8.58
N LYS A 56 -3.86 12.58 8.49
CA LYS A 56 -3.74 13.94 9.01
C LYS A 56 -3.25 14.84 7.89
N ILE A 57 -4.20 15.47 7.21
CA ILE A 57 -3.92 16.42 6.15
C ILE A 57 -3.34 17.68 6.78
N GLU A 58 -2.15 18.08 6.32
CA GLU A 58 -1.48 19.31 6.73
C GLU A 58 -1.38 20.24 5.52
N THR A 59 -1.76 21.50 5.70
CA THR A 59 -1.77 22.52 4.65
C THR A 59 -0.62 23.52 4.78
N LYS A 60 0.23 23.38 5.81
CA LYS A 60 1.38 24.25 6.02
C LYS A 60 2.47 23.99 4.98
N ALA A 61 2.89 25.04 4.28
CA ALA A 61 3.86 24.98 3.19
C ALA A 61 3.49 23.87 2.19
N PRO A 62 2.35 23.94 1.50
CA PRO A 62 1.91 22.85 0.65
C PRO A 62 2.79 22.72 -0.61
N LEU A 63 2.90 21.50 -1.15
CA LEU A 63 3.45 21.27 -2.50
C LEU A 63 2.37 21.51 -3.56
N ASN A 64 1.12 21.21 -3.22
CA ASN A 64 -0.06 21.53 -4.02
C ASN A 64 -0.87 22.62 -3.32
N GLY A 65 -0.65 23.87 -3.72
CA GLY A 65 -1.33 25.03 -3.16
C GLY A 65 -2.84 25.01 -3.38
N GLU A 66 -3.29 24.54 -4.54
CA GLU A 66 -4.71 24.41 -4.87
C GLU A 66 -5.41 23.43 -3.92
N ALA A 67 -4.84 22.23 -3.73
CA ALA A 67 -5.38 21.25 -2.79
C ALA A 67 -5.44 21.78 -1.36
N ALA A 68 -4.43 22.57 -0.93
CA ALA A 68 -4.43 23.18 0.38
C ALA A 68 -5.53 24.24 0.54
N SER A 69 -5.67 25.13 -0.45
CA SER A 69 -6.70 26.17 -0.45
C SER A 69 -8.11 25.57 -0.46
N LEU A 70 -8.37 24.58 -1.32
CA LEU A 70 -9.67 23.91 -1.34
C LEU A 70 -9.94 23.16 -0.03
N TYR A 71 -8.95 22.49 0.56
CA TYR A 71 -9.14 21.83 1.85
C TYR A 71 -9.56 22.78 2.98
N GLU A 72 -9.05 24.02 2.97
CA GLU A 72 -9.36 25.03 3.99
C GLU A 72 -10.64 25.82 3.71
N GLN A 73 -10.97 26.04 2.43
CA GLN A 73 -11.99 27.01 2.02
C GLN A 73 -13.21 26.36 1.35
N ASP A 74 -13.04 25.23 0.67
CA ASP A 74 -14.09 24.54 -0.09
C ASP A 74 -13.90 23.01 -0.07
N MET A 75 -14.41 22.42 1.01
CA MET A 75 -14.34 20.98 1.24
C MET A 75 -15.12 20.16 0.20
N GLU A 76 -16.13 20.75 -0.45
CA GLU A 76 -16.94 20.06 -1.46
C GLU A 76 -16.13 19.87 -2.74
N GLN A 77 -15.54 20.95 -3.26
CA GLN A 77 -14.65 20.86 -4.42
C GLN A 77 -13.43 19.98 -4.12
N TYR A 78 -12.82 20.09 -2.94
CA TYR A 78 -11.71 19.22 -2.57
C TYR A 78 -12.10 17.73 -2.65
N ARG A 79 -13.29 17.35 -2.15
CA ARG A 79 -13.77 15.96 -2.24
C ARG A 79 -13.97 15.51 -3.68
N GLN A 80 -14.48 16.38 -4.55
CA GLN A 80 -14.65 16.07 -5.97
C GLN A 80 -13.31 15.78 -6.64
N HIS A 81 -12.31 16.65 -6.46
CA HIS A 81 -10.97 16.43 -6.99
C HIS A 81 -10.30 15.15 -6.43
N VAL A 82 -10.49 14.86 -5.14
CA VAL A 82 -10.02 13.59 -4.56
C VAL A 82 -10.71 12.40 -5.23
N ALA A 83 -12.03 12.43 -5.41
CA ALA A 83 -12.77 11.35 -6.06
C ALA A 83 -12.29 11.11 -7.50
N ASP A 84 -12.06 12.19 -8.25
CA ASP A 84 -11.54 12.12 -9.62
C ASP A 84 -10.13 11.52 -9.63
N SER A 85 -9.25 11.93 -8.71
CA SER A 85 -7.90 11.36 -8.59
C SER A 85 -7.91 9.87 -8.24
N VAL A 86 -8.82 9.42 -7.35
CA VAL A 86 -8.99 8.01 -7.00
C VAL A 86 -9.48 7.21 -8.21
N GLN A 87 -10.40 7.76 -8.99
CA GLN A 87 -10.91 7.10 -10.19
C GLN A 87 -9.80 6.96 -11.25
N ALA A 88 -9.02 8.02 -11.48
CA ALA A 88 -7.87 7.98 -12.38
C ALA A 88 -6.82 6.96 -11.93
N ALA A 89 -6.52 6.89 -10.62
CA ALA A 89 -5.59 5.91 -10.07
C ALA A 89 -6.07 4.46 -10.27
N LYS A 90 -7.36 4.18 -10.04
CA LYS A 90 -7.95 2.85 -10.29
C LYS A 90 -7.87 2.43 -11.76
N GLN A 91 -8.13 3.37 -12.68
CA GLN A 91 -8.02 3.12 -14.11
C GLN A 91 -6.58 2.84 -14.52
N ARG A 92 -5.63 3.66 -14.05
CA ARG A 92 -4.20 3.52 -14.36
C ARG A 92 -3.60 2.23 -13.78
N LEU A 93 -4.03 1.79 -12.59
CA LEU A 93 -3.61 0.53 -11.96
C LEU A 93 -3.88 -0.69 -12.84
N MET A 94 -4.97 -0.67 -13.62
CA MET A 94 -5.35 -1.76 -14.54
C MET A 94 -4.60 -1.70 -15.88
N GLN A 95 -3.81 -0.65 -16.13
CA GLN A 95 -2.99 -0.51 -17.33
C GLN A 95 -1.59 -1.08 -17.09
N PRO A 96 -0.89 -1.53 -18.15
CA PRO A 96 0.50 -1.97 -18.03
C PRO A 96 1.39 -0.90 -17.38
N PRO A 97 2.42 -1.29 -16.60
CA PRO A 97 3.40 -0.36 -16.06
C PRO A 97 4.08 0.39 -17.21
N THR A 98 4.40 1.68 -16.98
CA THR A 98 5.12 2.51 -17.96
C THR A 98 6.60 2.17 -18.00
N SER A 99 7.10 1.50 -16.96
CA SER A 99 8.47 1.00 -16.88
C SER A 99 8.65 -0.23 -17.78
N ASP A 100 9.83 -0.33 -18.41
CA ASP A 100 10.29 -1.54 -19.10
C ASP A 100 10.81 -2.62 -18.13
N ASP A 101 10.57 -2.44 -16.83
CA ASP A 101 10.95 -3.42 -15.81
C ASP A 101 10.14 -4.73 -16.00
N PRO A 102 10.80 -5.86 -16.31
CA PRO A 102 10.14 -7.14 -16.49
C PRO A 102 9.49 -7.65 -15.19
N PHE A 103 9.91 -7.16 -14.02
CA PHE A 103 9.39 -7.54 -12.71
C PHE A 103 8.37 -6.55 -12.14
N ALA A 104 7.97 -5.54 -12.91
CA ALA A 104 6.91 -4.62 -12.47
C ALA A 104 5.60 -5.38 -12.23
N LEU A 105 4.93 -5.05 -11.13
CA LEU A 105 3.64 -5.64 -10.79
C LEU A 105 2.60 -5.26 -11.86
N ARG A 106 1.90 -6.27 -12.37
CA ARG A 106 0.84 -6.10 -13.37
C ARG A 106 -0.48 -6.56 -12.76
N PHE A 107 -1.46 -5.67 -12.78
CA PHE A 107 -2.81 -6.01 -12.36
C PHE A 107 -3.67 -6.27 -13.59
N SER A 108 -4.46 -7.32 -13.53
CA SER A 108 -5.45 -7.65 -14.55
C SER A 108 -6.77 -8.01 -13.88
N PRO A 109 -7.91 -7.83 -14.56
CA PRO A 109 -9.17 -8.38 -14.11
C PRO A 109 -9.05 -9.88 -13.86
N TRP A 110 -9.85 -10.37 -12.91
CA TRP A 110 -9.95 -11.80 -12.66
C TRP A 110 -10.39 -12.54 -13.93
N SER A 111 -9.76 -13.67 -14.17
CA SER A 111 -10.04 -14.56 -15.30
C SER A 111 -10.01 -16.00 -14.83
N ASP A 112 -11.16 -16.66 -14.81
CA ASP A 112 -11.29 -18.06 -14.38
C ASP A 112 -10.27 -19.01 -15.03
N PRO A 113 -10.04 -19.01 -16.36
CA PRO A 113 -9.10 -19.94 -16.98
C PRO A 113 -7.64 -19.71 -16.56
N VAL A 114 -7.27 -18.50 -16.15
CA VAL A 114 -5.89 -18.17 -15.74
C VAL A 114 -5.69 -18.39 -14.24
N HIS A 115 -6.68 -18.00 -13.43
CA HIS A 115 -6.48 -17.86 -11.98
C HIS A 115 -7.04 -19.04 -11.16
N THR A 116 -8.00 -19.81 -11.69
CA THR A 116 -8.67 -20.86 -10.92
C THR A 116 -7.71 -21.96 -10.49
N GLU A 117 -6.86 -22.42 -11.40
CA GLU A 117 -5.89 -23.48 -11.11
C GLU A 117 -4.90 -23.03 -10.03
N VAL A 118 -4.30 -21.86 -10.19
CA VAL A 118 -3.35 -21.29 -9.21
C VAL A 118 -4.02 -21.11 -7.85
N LYS A 119 -5.27 -20.61 -7.82
CA LYS A 119 -6.07 -20.49 -6.60
C LYS A 119 -6.27 -21.85 -5.93
N GLN A 120 -6.65 -22.89 -6.69
CA GLN A 120 -6.82 -24.24 -6.14
C GLN A 120 -5.50 -24.80 -5.60
N GLN A 121 -4.39 -24.60 -6.31
CA GLN A 121 -3.06 -25.00 -5.84
C GLN A 121 -2.66 -24.28 -4.54
N MET A 122 -2.93 -22.98 -4.41
CA MET A 122 -2.67 -22.21 -3.19
C MET A 122 -3.52 -22.67 -2.00
N LEU A 123 -4.76 -23.11 -2.25
CA LEU A 123 -5.64 -23.67 -1.22
C LEU A 123 -5.21 -25.09 -0.81
N ASN A 124 -4.81 -25.92 -1.78
CA ASN A 124 -4.47 -27.33 -1.56
C ASN A 124 -3.02 -27.54 -1.06
N SER A 125 -2.09 -26.64 -1.36
CA SER A 125 -0.73 -26.67 -0.82
C SER A 125 -0.70 -26.54 0.70
N LYS A 126 -1.67 -25.82 1.28
CA LYS A 126 -1.88 -25.75 2.73
C LYS A 126 -2.43 -27.05 3.34
N ALA A 127 -3.15 -27.86 2.56
CA ALA A 127 -3.63 -29.16 3.01
C ALA A 127 -2.47 -30.16 3.14
N ARG A 128 -1.51 -30.15 2.20
CA ARG A 128 -0.31 -31.01 2.25
C ARG A 128 0.63 -30.73 3.43
N GLN A 129 0.76 -29.47 3.86
CA GLN A 129 1.55 -29.12 5.06
C GLN A 129 0.86 -29.52 6.38
N SER A 130 -0.42 -29.88 6.36
CA SER A 130 -1.17 -30.25 7.57
C SER A 130 -1.08 -31.74 7.93
N GLU A 131 -0.63 -32.60 7.00
CA GLU A 131 -0.50 -34.04 7.22
C GLU A 131 0.84 -34.43 7.86
N GLU A 132 1.92 -33.68 7.61
CA GLU A 132 3.18 -33.82 8.35
C GLU A 132 3.16 -32.94 9.60
N ARG A 133 2.72 -33.50 10.72
CA ARG A 133 2.82 -32.84 12.04
C ARG A 133 4.29 -32.68 12.43
N SER A 134 4.92 -31.58 12.01
CA SER A 134 6.18 -31.14 12.60
C SER A 134 5.92 -30.73 14.06
N ALA A 135 6.71 -31.28 14.99
CA ALA A 135 6.67 -30.93 16.41
C ALA A 135 7.18 -29.50 16.70
N ASN A 136 7.61 -28.77 15.67
CA ASN A 136 8.17 -27.43 15.81
C ASN A 136 7.04 -26.37 15.84
N PRO A 137 6.93 -25.54 16.89
CA PRO A 137 5.84 -24.57 17.03
C PRO A 137 5.73 -23.51 15.92
N ARG A 138 6.81 -23.33 15.15
CA ARG A 138 6.86 -22.41 14.00
C ARG A 138 6.18 -22.98 12.75
N ASP A 139 6.02 -24.31 12.69
CA ASP A 139 5.40 -25.02 11.57
C ASP A 139 3.89 -25.24 11.77
N LEU A 140 3.38 -25.00 12.98
CA LEU A 140 1.96 -25.14 13.34
C LEU A 140 1.04 -24.06 12.75
N GLY A 141 1.56 -23.21 11.86
CA GLY A 141 0.79 -22.22 11.09
C GLY A 141 -0.34 -21.59 11.90
N LEU A 142 -0.02 -20.58 12.72
CA LEU A 142 -0.99 -19.82 13.52
C LEU A 142 -1.94 -19.01 12.62
N SER A 143 -2.76 -19.71 11.84
CA SER A 143 -3.82 -19.12 11.05
C SER A 143 -5.02 -18.91 11.97
N TRP A 144 -5.45 -17.65 12.02
CA TRP A 144 -6.70 -17.23 12.66
C TRP A 144 -7.92 -17.46 11.75
N MET A 145 -7.76 -18.17 10.64
CA MET A 145 -8.82 -18.47 9.67
C MET A 145 -9.11 -19.97 9.68
N ARG A 146 -10.39 -20.34 9.54
CA ARG A 146 -10.77 -21.74 9.32
C ARG A 146 -10.34 -22.16 7.89
N PRO A 147 -9.86 -23.40 7.68
CA PRO A 147 -9.62 -23.92 6.34
C PRO A 147 -10.85 -23.74 5.44
N GLY A 148 -10.67 -23.18 4.25
CA GLY A 148 -11.75 -22.91 3.30
C GLY A 148 -12.58 -21.65 3.58
N SER A 149 -12.33 -20.92 4.68
CA SER A 149 -12.98 -19.64 4.98
C SER A 149 -12.06 -18.46 4.68
N THR A 150 -12.64 -17.35 4.20
CA THR A 150 -11.96 -16.07 4.02
C THR A 150 -12.12 -15.13 5.22
N GLN A 151 -12.89 -15.53 6.24
CA GLN A 151 -13.15 -14.74 7.43
C GLN A 151 -11.98 -14.83 8.42
N THR A 152 -11.35 -13.69 8.71
CA THR A 152 -10.27 -13.55 9.71
C THR A 152 -10.81 -13.65 11.13
N PHE A 153 -10.04 -14.27 12.05
CA PHE A 153 -10.39 -14.53 13.46
C PHE A 153 -11.56 -15.50 13.69
N ALA A 154 -11.76 -16.45 12.77
CA ALA A 154 -12.83 -17.44 12.85
C ALA A 154 -12.42 -18.73 13.60
N ARG A 155 -11.20 -18.81 14.13
CA ARG A 155 -10.74 -20.00 14.87
C ARG A 155 -11.26 -19.94 16.31
N ASP A 156 -11.88 -21.01 16.76
CA ASP A 156 -12.39 -21.09 18.14
C ASP A 156 -11.21 -21.24 19.11
N ASP A 157 -11.25 -20.52 20.23
CA ASP A 157 -10.20 -20.60 21.25
C ASP A 157 -10.20 -22.01 21.87
N PRO A 158 -9.05 -22.72 21.88
CA PRO A 158 -8.95 -24.04 22.50
C PRO A 158 -9.16 -24.02 24.02
N ALA A 159 -9.33 -22.84 24.63
CA ALA A 159 -9.63 -22.65 26.04
C ALA A 159 -11.14 -22.71 26.38
N SER A 160 -12.01 -22.94 25.39
CA SER A 160 -13.47 -23.01 25.56
C SER A 160 -14.02 -24.44 25.65
N ALA A 161 -13.18 -25.44 25.89
CA ALA A 161 -13.56 -26.84 26.04
C ALA A 161 -13.24 -27.36 27.44
#